data_AF-A0A1A6GZ36-F1
#
_entry.id   AF-A0A1A6GZ36-F1
#
_cell.length_a   1.000
_cell.length_b   1.000
_cell.length_c   1.000
_cell.angle_alpha   90.00
_cell.angle_beta   90.00
_cell.angle_gamma   90.00
#
_symmetry.space_group_name_H-M   'P 1'
#
loop_
_entity.id
_entity.type
_entity.pdbx_description
1 polymer ?
#
loop_
_entity_poly.entity_id
_entity_poly.type
_entity_poly.pdbx_seq_one_letter_code
_entity_poly.pdbx_strand_id
1 'polypeptide(L)'
;MPSWALFMVTSCLLLAPPNQAQVTSQDVFLLALGTEPLNCFSQTFEDLTCFWDEEEAAPSGTYQLLYAYPGEKPRACPLHSQSVPTFGIRYVCQFPAQDEVRLFFPLHLWLKNVFLNQTLTQRVLFVDSVGLPAPPSIIKARGGSQPGELQIHWKAPAPEISDFLRHELRYGPMDPSNSTGPSVMQLLSTETCCPTLRMLNLVPVHDQPSCVQPTVPQQHGPMRTSPTGEAPSLTVKGGSCLVSGLQPGNSYWLQLRSQPDGVSLRGSWGPWSFPVTVDLPGDAVAIGLQCFTLDLKKVICQWQHQDHTSSQGFFHHSRTRCCPTDRDPTWEKCEEEEETDPRSEPALFSRCHFKSQNDSVIHILVEVTTAQGDIHSYLGSPFWIHQAVLLPTPSLHWREVSSGRLELKWQHQSSWAAQETCYQLRYTGEGHEDWKVLEPSLGARGGTLELRPRARYSLQLRARLNGPTYQGPWSAWSPPARVDTGSETAWISLVTALLLVLCLSVLLGLLLLKWQFPAHYRRLRHAVWPSLPDLHRVLGQYLRDTAALSPVSTLQPSPPPVIPPPITLPQMDYRGLQPSLRTMPLSVCPPMAESGSCCTTHIANHSYLPLSYWQQP
;
A
#
# COMPACT_ATOMS: atom_id res chain seq x y z
N MET A 1 11.26 -9.81 67.05
CA MET A 1 10.99 -9.10 65.79
C MET A 1 12.20 -9.29 64.88
N PRO A 2 12.06 -9.70 63.62
CA PRO A 2 13.18 -10.29 62.92
C PRO A 2 13.91 -9.26 62.04
N SER A 3 15.22 -9.47 61.87
CA SER A 3 16.22 -8.50 61.39
C SER A 3 16.06 -8.02 59.94
N TRP A 4 15.09 -8.54 59.19
CA TRP A 4 14.79 -8.14 57.81
C TRP A 4 14.06 -6.79 57.72
N ALA A 5 13.42 -6.33 58.80
CA ALA A 5 12.77 -5.01 58.82
C ALA A 5 13.78 -3.84 58.80
N LEU A 6 15.01 -4.04 59.28
CA LEU A 6 16.05 -3.00 59.34
C LEU A 6 16.72 -2.73 57.97
N PHE A 7 16.73 -3.71 57.06
CA PHE A 7 17.28 -3.55 55.71
C PHE A 7 16.32 -2.79 54.76
N MET A 8 15.01 -2.86 54.99
CA MET A 8 14.03 -2.10 54.19
C MET A 8 13.96 -0.63 54.60
N VAL A 9 14.24 -0.31 55.86
CA VAL A 9 14.26 1.08 56.36
C VAL A 9 15.55 1.81 55.94
N THR A 10 16.66 1.10 55.80
CA THR A 10 17.93 1.70 55.32
C THR A 10 17.94 1.95 53.80
N SER A 11 17.18 1.18 53.01
CA SER A 11 17.03 1.43 51.56
C SER A 11 16.11 2.62 51.25
N CYS A 12 15.12 2.92 52.10
CA CYS A 12 14.25 4.10 51.94
C CYS A 12 14.89 5.42 52.39
N LEU A 13 16.04 5.39 53.08
CA LEU A 13 16.78 6.58 53.54
C LEU A 13 17.84 7.06 52.53
N LEU A 14 17.98 6.40 51.37
CA LEU A 14 18.87 6.81 50.27
C LEU A 14 18.13 7.46 49.09
N LEU A 15 16.83 7.73 49.23
CA LEU A 15 16.16 8.66 48.31
C LEU A 15 16.63 10.07 48.64
N ALA A 16 17.58 10.57 47.84
CA ALA A 16 17.96 11.97 47.85
C ALA A 16 16.70 12.84 47.71
N PRO A 17 16.60 13.95 48.45
CA PRO A 17 15.46 14.85 48.36
C PRO A 17 15.32 15.36 46.91
N PRO A 18 14.09 15.52 46.39
CA PRO A 18 13.82 15.79 44.97
C PRO A 18 14.25 17.20 44.48
N ASN A 19 15.06 17.93 45.26
CA ASN A 19 15.46 19.31 44.98
C ASN A 19 16.98 19.50 44.79
N GLN A 20 17.79 18.44 44.77
CA GLN A 20 19.21 18.57 44.46
C GLN A 20 19.45 18.30 42.97
N ALA A 21 19.77 19.35 42.21
CA ALA A 21 20.27 19.20 40.85
C ALA A 21 21.65 18.52 40.91
N GLN A 22 21.69 17.21 40.66
CA GLN A 22 22.93 16.45 40.65
C GLN A 22 23.60 16.64 39.29
N VAL A 23 24.81 17.22 39.27
CA VAL A 23 25.62 17.36 38.04
C VAL A 23 26.00 15.96 37.57
N THR A 24 25.41 15.50 36.46
CA THR A 24 25.68 14.16 35.94
C THR A 24 26.98 14.15 35.14
N SER A 25 27.60 12.98 34.98
CA SER A 25 28.80 12.83 34.12
C SER A 25 28.53 13.23 32.66
N GLN A 26 27.27 13.19 32.23
CA GLN A 26 26.83 13.56 30.89
C GLN A 26 26.75 15.09 30.72
N ASP A 27 26.30 15.82 31.75
CA ASP A 27 26.31 17.29 31.77
C ASP A 27 27.73 17.84 31.70
N VAL A 28 28.67 17.17 32.37
CA VAL A 28 30.11 17.49 32.30
C VAL A 28 30.63 17.31 30.89
N PHE A 29 30.36 16.20 30.22
CA PHE A 29 30.84 16.00 28.86
C PHE A 29 30.31 17.05 27.87
N LEU A 30 29.07 17.51 28.07
CA LEU A 30 28.43 18.51 27.23
C LEU A 30 28.97 19.94 27.47
N LEU A 31 29.46 20.23 28.69
CA LEU A 31 29.97 21.55 29.08
C LEU A 31 31.51 21.64 29.09
N ALA A 32 32.22 20.54 29.32
CA ALA A 32 33.68 20.46 29.45
C ALA A 32 34.44 20.55 28.12
N LEU A 33 33.74 20.80 27.01
CA LEU A 33 34.36 21.26 25.76
C LEU A 33 34.81 22.74 25.83
N GLY A 34 34.47 23.47 26.89
CA GLY A 34 34.90 24.84 27.14
C GLY A 34 36.19 24.96 27.96
N THR A 35 37.04 25.92 27.61
CA THR A 35 38.30 26.26 28.29
C THR A 35 38.14 27.06 29.59
N GLU A 36 36.93 27.11 30.17
CA GLU A 36 36.62 27.99 31.28
C GLU A 36 36.74 27.28 32.64
N PRO A 37 37.40 27.89 33.64
CA PRO A 37 37.67 27.24 34.93
C PRO A 37 36.42 27.12 35.84
N LEU A 38 35.38 27.92 35.62
CA LEU A 38 34.11 27.86 36.35
C LEU A 38 32.97 27.62 35.36
N ASN A 39 32.37 26.43 35.39
CA ASN A 39 31.29 26.03 34.49
C ASN A 39 29.93 26.30 35.13
N CYS A 40 28.97 26.80 34.36
CA CYS A 40 27.62 27.04 34.85
C CYS A 40 26.59 26.65 33.79
N PHE A 41 25.44 26.13 34.23
CA PHE A 41 24.32 25.80 33.36
C PHE A 41 22.97 26.00 34.07
N SER A 42 21.92 26.09 33.25
CA SER A 42 20.53 26.23 33.69
C SER A 42 19.64 25.23 32.95
N GLN A 43 18.79 24.49 33.68
CA GLN A 43 17.89 23.51 33.08
C GLN A 43 16.52 24.09 32.73
N THR A 44 16.04 25.06 33.52
CA THR A 44 14.71 25.67 33.36
C THR A 44 14.76 27.16 33.02
N PHE A 45 15.95 27.78 33.01
CA PHE A 45 16.16 29.23 32.92
C PHE A 45 15.64 30.02 34.13
N GLU A 46 15.18 29.31 35.16
CA GLU A 46 14.84 29.84 36.49
C GLU A 46 15.81 29.32 37.56
N ASP A 47 16.65 28.35 37.20
CA ASP A 47 17.70 27.76 38.02
C ASP A 47 19.10 28.12 37.49
N LEU A 48 20.10 28.09 38.37
CA LEU A 48 21.50 28.18 37.97
C LEU A 48 22.35 27.28 38.85
N THR A 49 23.10 26.40 38.21
CA THR A 49 24.07 25.53 38.86
C THR A 49 25.46 25.81 38.31
N CYS A 50 26.41 26.11 39.18
CA CYS A 50 27.81 26.32 38.83
C CYS A 50 28.70 25.28 39.50
N PHE A 51 29.71 24.80 38.79
CA PHE A 51 30.65 23.82 39.29
C PHE A 51 32.06 24.00 38.72
N TRP A 52 33.04 23.46 39.45
CA TRP A 52 34.42 23.32 39.01
C TRP A 52 35.05 22.08 39.66
N ASP A 53 36.11 21.58 39.05
CA ASP A 53 36.79 20.36 39.45
C ASP A 53 38.21 20.70 39.96
N GLU A 54 38.62 20.03 41.04
CA GLU A 54 39.95 20.14 41.65
C GLU A 54 40.54 18.74 41.84
N GLU A 55 41.83 18.57 41.57
CA GLU A 55 42.50 17.26 41.66
C GLU A 55 42.51 16.72 43.11
N GLU A 56 42.67 17.61 44.09
CA GLU A 56 42.76 17.28 45.51
C GLU A 56 41.61 17.85 46.35
N ALA A 57 41.25 17.13 47.42
CA ALA A 57 40.26 17.58 48.37
C ALA A 57 40.81 18.73 49.22
N ALA A 58 40.28 19.94 49.02
CA ALA A 58 40.57 21.07 49.88
C ALA A 58 39.78 20.95 51.19
N PRO A 59 40.30 21.50 52.31
CA PRO A 59 39.55 21.61 53.56
C PRO A 59 38.18 22.26 53.36
N SER A 60 37.19 21.85 54.15
CA SER A 60 35.85 22.47 54.10
C SER A 60 35.95 23.98 54.34
N GLY A 61 35.28 24.76 53.48
CA GLY A 61 35.33 26.23 53.55
C GLY A 61 36.55 26.87 52.87
N THR A 62 37.41 26.11 52.18
CA THR A 62 38.54 26.68 51.41
C THR A 62 38.08 27.61 50.30
N TYR A 63 37.04 27.19 49.60
CA TYR A 63 36.49 27.93 48.48
C TYR A 63 35.14 28.54 48.84
N GLN A 64 34.90 29.72 48.29
CA GLN A 64 33.61 30.40 48.37
C GLN A 64 33.29 31.00 47.01
N LEU A 65 32.12 30.64 46.47
CA LEU A 65 31.58 31.26 45.26
C LEU A 65 30.69 32.44 45.67
N LEU A 66 31.06 33.64 45.23
CA LEU A 66 30.29 34.86 45.45
C LEU A 66 29.59 35.29 44.16
N TYR A 67 28.40 35.86 44.27
CA TYR A 67 27.63 36.35 43.13
C TYR A 67 26.92 37.68 43.43
N ALA A 68 26.75 38.53 42.41
CA ALA A 68 26.01 39.79 42.50
C ALA A 68 25.52 40.27 41.12
N TYR A 69 24.37 40.94 41.10
CA TYR A 69 23.97 41.78 39.98
C TYR A 69 24.55 43.20 40.14
N PRO A 70 24.62 43.99 39.04
CA PRO A 70 25.08 45.37 39.11
C PRO A 70 24.32 46.19 40.15
N GLY A 71 25.05 46.83 41.06
CA GLY A 71 24.48 47.64 42.16
C GLY A 71 24.11 46.86 43.43
N GLU A 72 24.23 45.53 43.43
CA GLU A 72 23.96 44.70 44.61
C GLU A 72 25.24 44.37 45.40
N LYS A 73 25.07 43.99 46.67
CA LYS A 73 26.17 43.48 47.49
C LYS A 73 26.44 42.01 47.16
N PRO A 74 27.71 41.56 47.08
CA PRO A 74 28.04 40.17 46.84
C PRO A 74 27.46 39.22 47.90
N ARG A 75 26.78 38.19 47.44
CA ARG A 75 26.20 37.10 48.24
C ARG A 75 27.03 35.83 48.06
N ALA A 76 27.04 34.96 49.06
CA ALA A 76 27.74 33.67 48.99
C ALA A 76 26.77 32.55 48.60
N CYS A 77 27.17 31.70 47.67
CA CYS A 77 26.39 30.53 47.29
C CYS A 77 26.71 29.33 48.21
N PRO A 78 25.69 28.56 48.65
CA PRO A 78 25.92 27.30 49.35
C PRO A 78 26.68 26.30 48.47
N LEU A 79 27.82 25.84 48.96
CA LEU A 79 28.70 24.90 48.25
C LEU A 79 28.55 23.47 48.77
N HIS A 80 28.49 22.53 47.84
CA HIS A 80 28.51 21.10 48.08
C HIS A 80 29.71 20.48 47.35
N SER A 81 30.44 19.57 48.01
CA SER A 81 31.56 18.85 47.40
C SER A 81 31.18 17.41 47.11
N GLN A 82 31.48 16.93 45.90
CA GLN A 82 31.24 15.57 45.46
C GLN A 82 32.56 14.94 44.97
N SER A 83 32.84 13.70 45.39
CA SER A 83 33.96 12.93 44.82
C SER A 83 33.58 12.42 43.44
N VAL A 84 34.40 12.73 42.43
CA VAL A 84 34.17 12.30 41.04
C VAL A 84 35.29 11.33 40.64
N PRO A 85 34.95 10.10 40.21
CA PRO A 85 35.95 9.18 39.67
C PRO A 85 36.75 9.87 38.56
N THR A 86 38.07 9.68 38.52
CA THR A 86 39.02 10.27 37.55
C THR A 86 39.26 11.79 37.57
N PHE A 87 38.40 12.62 38.16
CA PHE A 87 38.52 14.10 38.14
C PHE A 87 38.74 14.73 39.52
N GLY A 88 38.95 13.92 40.58
CA GLY A 88 39.20 14.41 41.93
C GLY A 88 37.92 14.79 42.68
N ILE A 89 37.84 16.04 43.12
CA ILE A 89 36.71 16.61 43.87
C ILE A 89 36.04 17.71 43.06
N ARG A 90 34.72 17.58 42.86
CA ARG A 90 33.87 18.60 42.27
C ARG A 90 33.22 19.44 43.34
N TYR A 91 33.30 20.76 43.20
CA TYR A 91 32.51 21.69 43.99
C TYR A 91 31.33 22.16 43.16
N VAL A 92 30.13 22.08 43.74
CA VAL A 92 28.86 22.45 43.11
C VAL A 92 28.16 23.49 43.96
N CYS A 93 27.68 24.54 43.33
CA CYS A 93 26.81 25.55 43.90
C CYS A 93 25.50 25.55 43.12
N GLN A 94 24.38 25.37 43.83
CA GLN A 94 23.04 25.55 43.27
C GLN A 94 22.45 26.83 43.84
N PHE A 95 22.00 27.72 42.97
CA PHE A 95 21.43 29.00 43.40
C PHE A 95 20.12 28.75 44.17
N PRO A 96 19.88 29.45 45.30
CA PRO A 96 18.68 29.26 46.09
C PRO A 96 17.43 29.68 45.32
N ALA A 97 16.35 28.89 45.46
CA ALA A 97 15.12 28.99 44.67
C ALA A 97 14.26 30.26 44.87
N GLN A 98 14.70 31.22 45.68
CA GLN A 98 13.94 32.45 45.99
C GLN A 98 14.22 33.55 44.94
N ASP A 99 13.68 33.39 43.72
CA ASP A 99 13.60 34.43 42.66
C ASP A 99 14.91 35.21 42.37
N GLU A 100 16.09 34.60 42.55
CA GLU A 100 17.37 35.31 42.38
C GLU A 100 17.90 35.27 40.94
N VAL A 101 17.39 34.37 40.10
CA VAL A 101 17.84 34.21 38.72
C VAL A 101 17.11 35.22 37.83
N ARG A 102 17.86 36.14 37.23
CA ARG A 102 17.34 37.18 36.33
C ARG A 102 17.90 36.97 34.93
N LEU A 103 17.02 36.67 33.98
CA LEU A 103 17.38 36.56 32.57
C LEU A 103 17.74 37.93 31.98
N PHE A 104 18.67 37.95 31.02
CA PHE A 104 19.12 39.15 30.30
C PHE A 104 19.84 40.20 31.15
N PHE A 105 20.18 39.89 32.41
CA PHE A 105 21.02 40.73 33.26
C PHE A 105 22.41 40.09 33.48
N PRO A 106 23.49 40.88 33.45
CA PRO A 106 24.83 40.35 33.69
C PRO A 106 25.00 39.96 35.16
N LEU A 107 25.21 38.67 35.43
CA LEU A 107 25.52 38.14 36.74
C LEU A 107 27.04 38.08 36.92
N HIS A 108 27.57 38.77 37.92
CA HIS A 108 28.99 38.70 38.25
C HIS A 108 29.23 37.55 39.24
N LEU A 109 30.21 36.69 38.93
CA LEU A 109 30.63 35.54 39.71
C LEU A 109 32.10 35.68 40.10
N TRP A 110 32.42 35.40 41.36
CA TRP A 110 33.79 35.38 41.88
C TRP A 110 34.05 34.09 42.65
N LEU A 111 35.00 33.29 42.19
CA LEU A 111 35.53 32.17 42.93
C LEU A 111 36.69 32.65 43.80
N LYS A 112 36.52 32.60 45.12
CA LYS A 112 37.55 33.00 46.08
C LYS A 112 38.09 31.81 46.86
N ASN A 113 39.40 31.78 47.04
CA ASN A 113 40.04 31.01 48.09
C ASN A 113 40.04 31.86 49.37
N VAL A 114 39.29 31.41 50.38
CA VAL A 114 39.07 32.15 51.63
C VAL A 114 40.33 32.15 52.49
N PHE A 115 41.10 31.05 52.48
CA PHE A 115 42.35 30.95 53.26
C PHE A 115 43.45 31.87 52.73
N LEU A 116 43.59 31.96 51.40
CA LEU A 116 44.59 32.81 50.74
C LEU A 116 44.09 34.25 50.49
N ASN A 117 42.81 34.51 50.77
CA ASN A 117 42.10 35.75 50.43
C ASN A 117 42.33 36.19 48.98
N GLN A 118 42.36 35.21 48.07
CA GLN A 118 42.68 35.40 46.66
C GLN A 118 41.47 35.06 45.78
N THR A 119 41.16 35.94 44.82
CA THR A 119 40.21 35.64 43.74
C THR A 119 40.87 34.75 42.69
N LEU A 120 40.41 33.51 42.57
CA LEU A 120 40.93 32.55 41.59
C LEU A 120 40.37 32.82 40.20
N THR A 121 39.09 33.17 40.12
CA THR A 121 38.40 33.42 38.85
C THR A 121 37.32 34.48 39.05
N GLN A 122 37.18 35.36 38.06
CA GLN A 122 36.06 36.28 37.94
C GLN A 122 35.40 36.09 36.58
N ARG A 123 34.09 35.93 36.56
CA ARG A 123 33.31 35.68 35.35
C ARG A 123 32.05 36.53 35.35
N VAL A 124 31.64 37.01 34.17
CA VAL A 124 30.32 37.59 33.95
C VAL A 124 29.50 36.59 33.13
N LEU A 125 28.31 36.27 33.60
CA LEU A 125 27.43 35.26 33.05
C LEU A 125 26.06 35.86 32.72
N PHE A 126 25.46 35.44 31.63
CA PHE A 126 24.04 35.69 31.33
C PHE A 126 23.32 34.35 31.40
N VAL A 127 22.29 34.23 32.26
CA VAL A 127 21.63 32.93 32.49
C VAL A 127 20.89 32.45 31.25
N ASP A 128 20.34 33.38 30.47
CA ASP A 128 19.75 33.14 29.14
C ASP A 128 20.74 32.59 28.09
N SER A 129 22.05 32.58 28.38
CA SER A 129 23.09 32.09 27.48
C SER A 129 23.64 30.70 27.81
N VAL A 130 23.30 30.15 28.98
CA VAL A 130 23.85 28.88 29.50
C VAL A 130 22.80 27.81 29.70
N GLY A 131 21.82 27.76 28.81
CA GLY A 131 20.81 26.71 28.80
C GLY A 131 21.41 25.33 28.57
N LEU A 132 21.05 24.39 29.43
CA LEU A 132 21.26 22.96 29.27
C LEU A 132 19.96 22.23 29.69
N PRO A 133 18.93 22.25 28.82
CA PRO A 133 17.62 21.71 29.18
C PRO A 133 17.70 20.23 29.57
N ALA A 134 16.95 19.83 30.59
CA ALA A 134 16.76 18.43 30.91
C ALA A 134 16.12 17.67 29.71
N PRO A 135 16.29 16.35 29.60
CA PRO A 135 15.68 15.61 28.49
C PRO A 135 14.15 15.61 28.63
N PRO A 136 13.39 15.62 27.52
CA PRO A 136 11.95 15.44 27.55
C PRO A 136 11.52 14.19 28.31
N SER A 137 10.40 14.29 29.02
CA SER A 137 9.86 13.20 29.85
C SER A 137 8.56 12.65 29.26
N ILE A 138 8.14 11.47 29.72
CA ILE A 138 6.86 10.83 29.33
C ILE A 138 6.79 10.63 27.81
N ILE A 139 7.83 10.02 27.25
CA ILE A 139 7.85 9.70 25.83
C ILE A 139 6.94 8.50 25.59
N LYS A 140 5.75 8.74 25.07
CA LYS A 140 4.84 7.69 24.61
C LYS A 140 5.05 7.47 23.11
N ALA A 141 5.34 6.24 22.73
CA ALA A 141 5.53 5.82 21.35
C ALA A 141 4.52 4.74 21.00
N ARG A 142 3.84 4.89 19.86
CA ARG A 142 2.85 3.92 19.38
C ARG A 142 2.79 3.89 17.86
N GLY A 143 2.22 2.83 17.30
CA GLY A 143 1.86 2.80 15.89
C GLY A 143 0.95 3.97 15.51
N GLY A 144 1.18 4.53 14.33
CA GLY A 144 0.34 5.58 13.76
C GLY A 144 -0.94 5.02 13.15
N SER A 145 -1.53 5.80 12.25
CA SER A 145 -2.82 5.50 11.63
C SER A 145 -2.70 4.61 10.39
N GLN A 146 -1.50 4.54 9.82
CA GLN A 146 -1.12 3.74 8.67
C GLN A 146 0.05 2.81 9.01
N PRO A 147 0.21 1.69 8.26
CA PRO A 147 1.37 0.82 8.42
C PRO A 147 2.68 1.59 8.25
N GLY A 148 3.64 1.37 9.16
CA GLY A 148 4.94 2.05 9.11
C GLY A 148 4.93 3.50 9.58
N GLU A 149 3.81 3.97 10.16
CA GLU A 149 3.76 5.22 10.91
C GLU A 149 4.05 4.99 12.38
N LEU A 150 4.78 5.92 12.99
CA LEU A 150 5.10 5.98 14.41
C LEU A 150 4.65 7.33 14.95
N GLN A 151 3.77 7.30 15.96
CA GLN A 151 3.32 8.48 16.66
C GLN A 151 4.03 8.61 18.01
N ILE A 152 4.67 9.76 18.24
CA ILE A 152 5.37 10.07 19.49
C ILE A 152 4.72 11.26 20.21
N HIS A 153 4.62 11.17 21.53
CA HIS A 153 4.18 12.27 22.40
C HIS A 153 5.17 12.43 23.55
N TRP A 154 5.46 13.66 23.93
CA TRP A 154 6.37 13.94 25.04
C TRP A 154 5.93 15.18 25.81
N LYS A 155 6.35 15.25 27.08
CA LYS A 155 6.21 16.43 27.92
C LYS A 155 7.53 17.21 27.93
N ALA A 156 7.43 18.53 27.73
CA ALA A 156 8.59 19.40 27.84
C ALA A 156 9.13 19.40 29.29
N PRO A 157 10.45 19.41 29.48
CA PRO A 157 11.08 19.42 30.82
C PRO A 157 10.71 20.68 31.61
N ALA A 158 10.68 21.83 30.95
CA ALA A 158 10.31 23.13 31.48
C ALA A 158 9.14 23.68 30.63
N PRO A 159 7.88 23.50 31.07
CA PRO A 159 6.72 23.90 30.27
C PRO A 159 6.67 25.41 30.02
N GLU A 160 7.16 26.24 30.94
CA GLU A 160 7.15 27.70 30.85
C GLU A 160 7.87 28.19 29.59
N ILE A 161 8.98 27.53 29.23
CA ILE A 161 9.85 27.86 28.10
C ILE A 161 9.75 26.88 26.93
N SER A 162 8.77 25.97 26.92
CA SER A 162 8.66 24.92 25.89
C SER A 162 8.68 25.45 24.46
N ASP A 163 8.15 26.67 24.28
CA ASP A 163 8.01 27.34 23.00
C ASP A 163 9.37 27.83 22.43
N PHE A 164 10.39 27.92 23.29
CA PHE A 164 11.76 28.31 22.94
C PHE A 164 12.71 27.11 22.85
N LEU A 165 12.18 25.88 22.92
CA LEU A 165 12.96 24.65 22.83
C LEU A 165 12.76 23.97 21.48
N ARG A 166 13.87 23.63 20.82
CA ARG A 166 13.92 22.72 19.68
C ARG A 166 14.24 21.31 20.15
N HIS A 167 13.69 20.32 19.47
CA HIS A 167 13.79 18.91 19.84
C HIS A 167 14.49 18.13 18.73
N GLU A 168 15.31 17.15 19.11
CA GLU A 168 15.95 16.22 18.16
C GLU A 168 15.62 14.79 18.56
N LEU A 169 15.17 14.02 17.58
CA LEU A 169 14.81 12.61 17.69
C LEU A 169 15.94 11.77 17.10
N ARG A 170 16.33 10.72 17.81
CA ARG A 170 17.11 9.61 17.24
C ARG A 170 16.31 8.33 17.36
N TYR A 171 16.32 7.52 16.31
CA TYR A 171 15.67 6.23 16.31
C TYR A 171 16.39 5.22 15.41
N GLY A 172 16.16 3.95 15.65
CA GLY A 172 16.72 2.85 14.85
C GLY A 172 15.98 1.55 15.07
N PRO A 173 16.18 0.56 14.18
CA PRO A 173 15.61 -0.77 14.35
C PRO A 173 16.21 -1.43 15.59
N MET A 174 15.40 -2.22 16.28
CA MET A 174 15.82 -3.07 17.38
C MET A 174 16.42 -4.36 16.79
N ASP A 175 17.65 -4.31 16.30
CA ASP A 175 18.33 -5.50 15.77
C ASP A 175 18.62 -6.49 16.91
N PRO A 176 18.20 -7.77 16.82
CA PRO A 176 18.52 -8.79 17.82
C PRO A 176 19.98 -9.24 17.79
N SER A 177 20.78 -8.87 16.77
CA SER A 177 22.15 -9.37 16.58
C SER A 177 23.25 -8.30 16.51
N ASN A 178 22.93 -7.00 16.50
CA ASN A 178 23.97 -5.96 16.49
C ASN A 178 23.44 -4.60 16.95
N SER A 179 23.91 -4.10 18.09
CA SER A 179 23.57 -2.78 18.64
C SER A 179 24.19 -1.59 17.88
N THR A 180 24.70 -1.83 16.67
CA THR A 180 25.38 -0.87 15.80
C THR A 180 24.62 -0.64 14.49
N GLY A 181 23.29 -0.79 14.51
CA GLY A 181 22.44 -0.45 13.38
C GLY A 181 22.52 1.05 13.02
N PRO A 182 22.25 1.43 11.76
CA PRO A 182 22.19 2.84 11.37
C PRO A 182 21.08 3.54 12.16
N SER A 183 21.45 4.55 12.95
CA SER A 183 20.48 5.42 13.64
C SER A 183 20.18 6.62 12.76
N VAL A 184 18.89 6.92 12.61
CA VAL A 184 18.44 8.14 11.94
C VAL A 184 18.36 9.22 13.01
N MET A 185 19.03 10.36 12.76
CA MET A 185 18.88 11.57 13.57
C MET A 185 18.05 12.57 12.79
N GLN A 186 16.98 13.06 13.42
CA GLN A 186 16.05 13.98 12.81
C GLN A 186 15.78 15.14 13.77
N LEU A 187 16.06 16.36 13.31
CA LEU A 187 15.61 17.55 13.99
C LEU A 187 14.09 17.68 13.80
N LEU A 188 13.34 17.75 14.90
CA LEU A 188 11.91 17.91 14.86
C LEU A 188 11.59 19.37 14.53
N SER A 189 11.24 19.63 13.28
CA SER A 189 10.69 20.92 12.87
C SER A 189 9.26 21.02 13.40
N THR A 190 8.85 22.23 13.79
CA THR A 190 7.44 22.55 14.03
C THR A 190 6.58 22.15 12.83
N GLU A 191 7.08 22.20 11.59
CA GLU A 191 6.28 21.82 10.41
C GLU A 191 5.99 20.31 10.29
N THR A 192 6.89 19.47 10.82
CA THR A 192 6.74 18.00 10.86
C THR A 192 6.00 17.50 12.10
N CYS A 193 5.98 18.30 13.16
CA CYS A 193 5.38 17.94 14.44
C CYS A 193 4.22 18.89 14.74
N CYS A 194 3.02 18.50 14.30
CA CYS A 194 1.71 19.08 14.59
C CYS A 194 1.69 20.41 15.38
N PRO A 195 1.78 21.58 14.71
CA PRO A 195 1.15 22.80 15.14
C PRO A 195 -0.13 22.95 14.30
N THR A 196 -1.26 23.13 14.97
CA THR A 196 -2.54 23.64 14.47
C THR A 196 -2.72 23.69 12.94
N LEU A 197 -3.59 22.80 12.43
CA LEU A 197 -4.22 22.81 11.11
C LEU A 197 -3.26 22.73 9.90
N ARG A 198 -3.02 21.50 9.43
CA ARG A 198 -2.76 21.30 8.00
C ARG A 198 -3.36 19.99 7.47
N MET A 199 -3.92 20.11 6.28
CA MET A 199 -4.67 19.13 5.50
C MET A 199 -3.77 17.95 5.12
N LEU A 200 -4.25 16.71 5.31
CA LEU A 200 -3.58 15.51 4.84
C LEU A 200 -3.50 15.56 3.30
N ASN A 201 -2.28 15.58 2.79
CA ASN A 201 -2.02 15.35 1.37
C ASN A 201 -2.41 13.91 1.03
N LEU A 202 -3.12 13.75 -0.08
CA LEU A 202 -3.38 12.47 -0.73
C LEU A 202 -2.04 11.78 -1.03
N VAL A 203 -1.86 10.56 -0.53
CA VAL A 203 -0.73 9.71 -0.92
C VAL A 203 -0.91 9.28 -2.37
N PRO A 204 0.16 9.24 -3.19
CA PRO A 204 0.09 8.80 -4.57
C PRO A 204 -0.11 7.28 -4.62
N VAL A 205 -1.16 6.84 -5.30
CA VAL A 205 -1.31 5.43 -5.70
C VAL A 205 -0.19 5.11 -6.69
N HIS A 206 0.70 4.20 -6.31
CA HIS A 206 1.79 3.73 -7.16
C HIS A 206 1.23 2.86 -8.31
N ASP A 207 1.56 3.26 -9.54
CA ASP A 207 1.45 2.58 -10.83
C ASP A 207 0.33 1.56 -11.06
N GLN A 208 -0.82 2.06 -11.53
CA GLN A 208 -1.83 1.25 -12.23
C GLN A 208 -2.46 2.06 -13.39
N PRO A 209 -2.77 1.42 -14.54
CA PRO A 209 -3.15 2.12 -15.76
C PRO A 209 -4.40 2.97 -15.54
N SER A 210 -4.31 4.22 -15.98
CA SER A 210 -5.30 5.25 -15.75
C SER A 210 -6.46 5.11 -16.74
N CYS A 211 -7.70 5.05 -16.25
CA CYS A 211 -8.86 5.29 -17.10
C CYS A 211 -8.71 6.70 -17.72
N VAL A 212 -8.79 6.83 -19.04
CA VAL A 212 -8.65 8.11 -19.76
C VAL A 212 -9.75 9.08 -19.30
N GLN A 213 -9.35 10.12 -18.55
CA GLN A 213 -10.26 11.16 -18.07
C GLN A 213 -10.44 12.26 -19.13
N PRO A 214 -11.67 12.79 -19.33
CA PRO A 214 -11.87 14.06 -20.01
C PRO A 214 -11.51 15.23 -19.07
N THR A 215 -10.68 16.16 -19.54
CA THR A 215 -10.26 17.36 -18.79
C THR A 215 -11.43 18.34 -18.64
N VAL A 216 -11.80 18.69 -17.40
CA VAL A 216 -12.70 19.81 -17.08
C VAL A 216 -12.00 20.76 -16.11
N PRO A 217 -12.00 22.09 -16.31
CA PRO A 217 -11.38 23.03 -15.38
C PRO A 217 -12.32 23.31 -14.19
N GLN A 218 -11.87 23.03 -12.96
CA GLN A 218 -12.58 23.44 -11.73
C GLN A 218 -12.16 24.85 -11.28
N GLN A 219 -13.13 25.75 -11.21
CA GLN A 219 -12.99 27.06 -10.57
C GLN A 219 -13.13 26.93 -9.05
N HIS A 220 -12.16 27.47 -8.31
CA HIS A 220 -12.22 27.63 -6.86
C HIS A 220 -12.91 28.95 -6.49
N GLY A 221 -14.00 28.87 -5.70
CA GLY A 221 -14.59 30.01 -5.00
C GLY A 221 -14.33 29.90 -3.48
N PRO A 222 -14.06 31.01 -2.76
CA PRO A 222 -13.72 30.96 -1.35
C PRO A 222 -14.99 30.96 -0.48
N MET A 223 -15.04 30.10 0.54
CA MET A 223 -16.12 30.15 1.56
C MET A 223 -15.58 30.44 2.96
N ARG A 224 -16.36 31.25 3.66
CA ARG A 224 -16.10 32.07 4.85
C ARG A 224 -15.79 31.25 6.11
N THR A 225 -14.90 31.81 6.94
CA THR A 225 -14.68 31.46 8.34
C THR A 225 -15.74 32.11 9.24
N SER A 226 -16.22 31.37 10.23
CA SER A 226 -16.97 31.90 11.39
C SER A 226 -16.35 31.36 12.69
N PRO A 227 -16.31 32.15 13.77
CA PRO A 227 -15.59 31.80 15.00
C PRO A 227 -16.51 31.14 16.03
N THR A 228 -16.02 30.12 16.73
CA THR A 228 -16.61 29.69 18.01
C THR A 228 -15.49 29.38 18.98
N GLY A 229 -15.46 30.14 20.08
CA GLY A 229 -14.55 29.94 21.18
C GLY A 229 -15.02 28.83 22.11
N GLU A 230 -14.06 28.11 22.69
CA GLU A 230 -14.24 27.31 23.90
C GLU A 230 -13.02 27.50 24.81
N ALA A 231 -13.31 27.50 26.12
CA ALA A 231 -12.46 27.90 27.22
C ALA A 231 -11.28 26.94 27.50
N PRO A 232 -10.18 27.42 28.13
CA PRO A 232 -8.94 26.66 28.21
C PRO A 232 -9.00 25.59 29.30
N SER A 233 -8.94 24.33 28.90
CA SER A 233 -8.55 23.22 29.78
C SER A 233 -7.03 23.28 30.01
N LEU A 234 -6.62 23.18 31.28
CA LEU A 234 -5.23 23.15 31.77
C LEU A 234 -4.24 22.51 30.76
N THR A 235 -3.45 23.35 30.11
CA THR A 235 -2.49 23.00 29.06
C THR A 235 -1.30 22.24 29.64
N VAL A 236 -1.22 20.94 29.37
CA VAL A 236 0.05 20.22 29.39
C VAL A 236 0.86 20.71 28.19
N LYS A 237 1.84 21.60 28.41
CA LYS A 237 2.76 22.06 27.37
C LYS A 237 3.74 20.93 27.01
N GLY A 238 3.46 20.24 25.91
CA GLY A 238 4.22 19.11 25.36
C GLY A 238 4.03 19.04 23.84
N GLY A 239 4.81 18.18 23.17
CA GLY A 239 4.79 18.05 21.72
C GLY A 239 4.28 16.68 21.26
N SER A 240 3.78 16.61 20.03
CA SER A 240 3.47 15.35 19.34
C SER A 240 4.02 15.36 17.92
N CYS A 241 4.51 14.22 17.46
CA CYS A 241 5.07 14.08 16.12
C CYS A 241 4.69 12.75 15.48
N LEU A 242 4.57 12.75 14.15
CA LEU A 242 4.31 11.58 13.34
C LEU A 242 5.53 11.33 12.44
N VAL A 243 6.10 10.14 12.53
CA VAL A 243 7.21 9.66 11.68
C VAL A 243 6.63 8.62 10.73
N SER A 244 6.82 8.80 9.43
CA SER A 244 6.30 7.89 8.39
C SER A 244 7.45 7.21 7.64
N GLY A 245 7.14 6.12 6.95
CA GLY A 245 8.10 5.40 6.10
C GLY A 245 8.99 4.40 6.84
N LEU A 246 8.61 4.00 8.05
CA LEU A 246 9.24 2.88 8.77
C LEU A 246 8.75 1.56 8.19
N GLN A 247 9.55 0.50 8.31
CA GLN A 247 9.11 -0.84 7.93
C GLN A 247 8.08 -1.36 8.93
N PRO A 248 6.85 -1.71 8.48
CA PRO A 248 5.82 -2.33 9.32
C PRO A 248 6.28 -3.68 9.87
N GLY A 249 5.77 -4.08 11.04
CA GLY A 249 6.07 -5.39 11.67
C GLY A 249 7.39 -5.48 12.42
N ASN A 250 8.18 -4.40 12.44
CA ASN A 250 9.47 -4.35 13.13
C ASN A 250 9.39 -3.53 14.42
N SER A 251 10.30 -3.83 15.34
CA SER A 251 10.50 -3.10 16.58
C SER A 251 11.54 -2.00 16.41
N TYR A 252 11.31 -0.84 17.02
CA TYR A 252 12.20 0.31 16.97
C TYR A 252 12.49 0.85 18.37
N TRP A 253 13.70 1.37 18.56
CA TRP A 253 14.04 2.17 19.74
C TRP A 253 14.14 3.64 19.36
N LEU A 254 13.84 4.54 20.30
CA LEU A 254 13.92 5.99 20.10
C LEU A 254 14.31 6.75 21.35
N GLN A 255 14.95 7.91 21.16
CA GLN A 255 15.34 8.85 22.21
C GLN A 255 15.18 10.29 21.72
N LEU A 256 14.88 11.19 22.66
CA LEU A 256 14.64 12.60 22.39
C LEU A 256 15.59 13.46 23.24
N ARG A 257 16.07 14.57 22.69
CA ARG A 257 16.78 15.61 23.44
C ARG A 257 16.31 17.00 23.03
N SER A 258 16.62 17.99 23.86
CA SER A 258 16.22 19.37 23.64
C SER A 258 17.40 20.33 23.64
N GLN A 259 17.27 21.43 22.91
CA GLN A 259 18.19 22.55 22.91
C GLN A 259 17.38 23.86 22.89
N PRO A 260 17.89 24.94 23.49
CA PRO A 260 17.33 26.27 23.26
C PRO A 260 17.36 26.67 21.77
N ASP A 261 16.39 27.45 21.33
CA ASP A 261 16.23 27.88 19.94
C ASP A 261 17.42 28.68 19.38
N GLY A 262 18.22 29.30 20.25
CA GLY A 262 19.34 30.17 19.89
C GLY A 262 18.90 31.60 19.52
N VAL A 263 17.60 31.89 19.54
CA VAL A 263 17.01 33.19 19.21
C VAL A 263 16.70 33.95 20.50
N SER A 264 15.86 33.36 21.35
CA SER A 264 15.44 33.96 22.61
C SER A 264 16.29 33.47 23.76
N LEU A 265 16.62 32.17 23.74
CA LEU A 265 17.44 31.50 24.75
C LEU A 265 18.58 30.78 24.03
N ARG A 266 19.78 30.81 24.59
CA ARG A 266 20.96 30.15 24.04
C ARG A 266 21.47 29.07 25.00
N GLY A 267 22.21 28.13 24.43
CA GLY A 267 22.78 27.03 25.19
C GLY A 267 23.14 25.83 24.33
N SER A 268 23.46 24.74 25.03
CA SER A 268 23.91 23.49 24.45
C SER A 268 22.76 22.48 24.36
N TRP A 269 22.97 21.41 23.60
CA TRP A 269 22.08 20.25 23.62
C TRP A 269 22.09 19.62 25.01
N GLY A 270 20.91 19.40 25.58
CA GLY A 270 20.73 18.57 26.75
C GLY A 270 21.07 17.10 26.48
N PRO A 271 21.10 16.26 27.54
CA PRO A 271 21.31 14.83 27.40
C PRO A 271 20.14 14.18 26.64
N TRP A 272 20.38 12.97 26.14
CA TRP A 272 19.33 12.14 25.55
C TRP A 272 18.42 11.57 26.63
N SER A 273 17.12 11.49 26.34
CA SER A 273 16.16 10.76 27.17
C SER A 273 16.53 9.29 27.31
N PHE A 274 15.89 8.60 28.25
CA PHE A 274 15.93 7.14 28.26
C PHE A 274 15.35 6.56 26.95
N PRO A 275 15.91 5.44 26.46
CA PRO A 275 15.40 4.79 25.25
C PRO A 275 14.01 4.22 25.51
N VAL A 276 13.11 4.46 24.56
CA VAL A 276 11.76 3.89 24.51
C VAL A 276 11.69 2.96 23.32
N THR A 277 11.05 1.82 23.50
CA THR A 277 10.84 0.82 22.45
C THR A 277 9.39 0.79 22.01
N VAL A 278 9.16 0.50 20.74
CA VAL A 278 7.83 0.38 20.15
C VAL A 278 7.83 -0.73 19.11
N ASP A 279 6.81 -1.58 19.17
CA ASP A 279 6.55 -2.61 18.18
C ASP A 279 5.52 -2.08 17.19
N LEU A 280 5.91 -1.96 15.92
CA LEU A 280 4.98 -1.52 14.88
C LEU A 280 4.19 -2.74 14.36
N PRO A 281 2.86 -2.61 14.16
CA PRO A 281 2.08 -3.67 13.55
C PRO A 281 2.57 -3.95 12.13
N GLY A 282 2.40 -5.19 11.68
CA GLY A 282 2.66 -5.60 10.30
C GLY A 282 1.69 -4.91 9.33
N ASP A 283 2.04 -4.89 8.05
CA ASP A 283 1.11 -4.46 7.01
C ASP A 283 0.10 -5.58 6.73
N ALA A 284 -1.19 -5.28 6.85
CA ALA A 284 -2.25 -6.24 6.60
C ALA A 284 -2.34 -6.71 5.13
N VAL A 285 -1.63 -6.08 4.21
CA VAL A 285 -1.43 -6.62 2.85
C VAL A 285 -0.73 -7.99 2.89
N ALA A 286 0.14 -8.25 3.89
CA ALA A 286 0.84 -9.53 4.04
C ALA A 286 -0.11 -10.71 4.28
N ILE A 287 -1.22 -10.49 4.98
CA ILE A 287 -2.28 -11.49 5.21
C ILE A 287 -3.39 -11.45 4.15
N GLY A 288 -3.22 -10.62 3.11
CA GLY A 288 -4.20 -10.45 2.04
C GLY A 288 -5.51 -9.81 2.50
N LEU A 289 -5.47 -8.92 3.50
CA LEU A 289 -6.66 -8.23 3.99
C LEU A 289 -7.33 -7.41 2.87
N GLN A 290 -8.62 -7.63 2.68
CA GLN A 290 -9.45 -6.88 1.75
C GLN A 290 -10.77 -6.51 2.42
N CYS A 291 -11.09 -5.22 2.46
CA CYS A 291 -12.34 -4.71 3.00
C CYS A 291 -13.16 -4.04 1.90
N PHE A 292 -14.47 -4.27 1.92
CA PHE A 292 -15.40 -3.68 0.96
C PHE A 292 -16.81 -3.55 1.50
N THR A 293 -17.63 -2.75 0.84
CA THR A 293 -19.05 -2.59 1.12
C THR A 293 -19.88 -2.77 -0.14
N LEU A 294 -21.06 -3.38 0.00
CA LEU A 294 -22.02 -3.55 -1.10
C LEU A 294 -23.14 -2.48 -1.05
N ASP A 295 -23.39 -1.90 0.11
CA ASP A 295 -24.58 -1.10 0.41
C ASP A 295 -24.27 0.26 1.09
N LEU A 296 -22.99 0.61 1.27
CA LEU A 296 -22.53 1.80 1.99
C LEU A 296 -22.99 1.86 3.46
N LYS A 297 -23.39 0.73 4.04
CA LYS A 297 -23.81 0.63 5.45
C LYS A 297 -23.04 -0.44 6.19
N LYS A 298 -22.86 -1.61 5.58
CA LYS A 298 -22.14 -2.76 6.11
C LYS A 298 -20.81 -2.90 5.39
N VAL A 299 -19.73 -2.93 6.17
CA VAL A 299 -18.38 -3.22 5.68
C VAL A 299 -18.07 -4.68 5.99
N ILE A 300 -17.49 -5.36 5.02
CA ILE A 300 -17.10 -6.76 5.08
C ILE A 300 -15.59 -6.79 4.84
N CYS A 301 -14.85 -7.38 5.77
CA CYS A 301 -13.41 -7.59 5.66
C CYS A 301 -13.12 -9.08 5.58
N GLN A 302 -12.19 -9.46 4.71
CA GLN A 302 -11.71 -10.83 4.54
C GLN A 302 -10.19 -10.88 4.48
N TRP A 303 -9.58 -11.92 5.05
CA TRP A 303 -8.13 -12.18 4.99
C TRP A 303 -7.87 -13.68 4.91
N GLN A 304 -6.67 -14.08 4.49
CA GLN A 304 -6.32 -15.48 4.28
C GLN A 304 -6.13 -16.22 5.61
N HIS A 305 -6.64 -17.44 5.69
CA HIS A 305 -6.43 -18.34 6.83
C HIS A 305 -5.11 -19.12 6.63
N GLN A 306 -3.96 -18.53 6.98
CA GLN A 306 -2.63 -19.14 6.78
C GLN A 306 -2.14 -19.86 8.05
N ASP A 307 -2.38 -21.16 8.23
CA ASP A 307 -1.84 -21.99 9.34
C ASP A 307 -1.96 -21.37 10.77
N HIS A 308 -2.88 -20.42 10.97
CA HIS A 308 -3.08 -19.71 12.22
C HIS A 308 -4.10 -20.47 13.07
N THR A 309 -3.90 -20.50 14.39
CA THR A 309 -4.83 -21.17 15.32
C THR A 309 -6.11 -20.38 15.51
N SER A 310 -6.01 -19.05 15.49
CA SER A 310 -7.15 -18.14 15.50
C SER A 310 -6.75 -16.79 14.89
N SER A 311 -7.75 -16.08 14.36
CA SER A 311 -7.57 -14.70 13.92
C SER A 311 -8.80 -13.87 14.28
N GLN A 312 -8.59 -12.63 14.69
CA GLN A 312 -9.64 -11.73 15.15
C GLN A 312 -9.46 -10.35 14.53
N GLY A 313 -10.52 -9.85 13.90
CA GLY A 313 -10.58 -8.51 13.33
C GLY A 313 -11.14 -7.49 14.31
N PHE A 314 -10.56 -6.31 14.33
CA PHE A 314 -11.00 -5.14 15.07
C PHE A 314 -11.12 -3.94 14.15
N PHE A 315 -12.03 -3.03 14.47
CA PHE A 315 -12.18 -1.77 13.75
C PHE A 315 -12.35 -0.60 14.71
N HIS A 316 -12.01 0.60 14.26
CA HIS A 316 -12.45 1.82 14.92
C HIS A 316 -12.67 2.94 13.91
N HIS A 317 -13.52 3.89 14.28
CA HIS A 317 -13.78 5.09 13.50
C HIS A 317 -12.93 6.24 14.01
N SER A 318 -12.35 7.01 13.10
CA SER A 318 -11.70 8.27 13.43
C SER A 318 -12.33 9.39 12.61
N ARG A 319 -12.43 10.58 13.23
CA ARG A 319 -12.71 11.81 12.48
C ARG A 319 -11.38 12.32 11.93
N THR A 320 -11.41 12.95 10.76
CA THR A 320 -10.26 13.67 10.21
C THR A 320 -9.82 14.78 11.17
N ARG A 321 -8.91 14.44 12.08
CA ARG A 321 -8.20 15.39 12.93
C ARG A 321 -6.73 15.31 12.54
N CYS A 322 -6.10 16.48 12.44
CA CYS A 322 -4.69 16.57 12.08
C CYS A 322 -3.78 15.80 13.03
N CYS A 323 -4.18 15.57 14.29
CA CYS A 323 -3.39 14.83 15.26
C CYS A 323 -4.30 13.85 16.04
N PRO A 324 -3.93 12.56 16.11
CA PRO A 324 -4.60 11.59 16.97
C PRO A 324 -4.52 12.03 18.44
N THR A 325 -5.63 11.91 19.16
CA THR A 325 -5.73 12.22 20.60
C THR A 325 -4.66 11.45 21.39
N ASP A 326 -4.17 11.98 22.52
CA ASP A 326 -3.29 11.21 23.44
C ASP A 326 -3.95 9.91 23.96
N ARG A 327 -5.28 9.79 23.83
CA ARG A 327 -6.03 8.57 24.15
C ARG A 327 -5.87 7.52 23.07
N ASP A 328 -5.59 6.30 23.50
CA ASP A 328 -5.57 5.13 22.64
C ASP A 328 -6.93 4.95 21.95
N PRO A 329 -6.93 4.58 20.66
CA PRO A 329 -8.17 4.30 19.94
C PRO A 329 -8.90 3.15 20.63
N THR A 330 -10.20 3.32 20.83
CA THR A 330 -11.06 2.25 21.34
C THR A 330 -11.40 1.34 20.18
N TRP A 331 -10.74 0.19 20.10
CA TRP A 331 -10.98 -0.83 19.10
C TRP A 331 -12.24 -1.64 19.44
N GLU A 332 -13.13 -1.78 18.47
CA GLU A 332 -14.33 -2.61 18.56
C GLU A 332 -14.08 -3.94 17.84
N LYS A 333 -14.55 -5.04 18.44
CA LYS A 333 -14.43 -6.36 17.83
C LYS A 333 -15.37 -6.47 16.63
N CYS A 334 -14.84 -6.95 15.50
CA CYS A 334 -15.62 -7.22 14.30
C CYS A 334 -16.50 -8.46 14.47
N GLU A 335 -17.73 -8.43 13.96
CA GLU A 335 -18.64 -9.58 14.03
C GLU A 335 -18.20 -10.65 13.02
N GLU A 336 -17.80 -11.82 13.52
CA GLU A 336 -17.37 -12.96 12.71
C GLU A 336 -18.59 -13.60 12.01
N GLU A 337 -18.42 -14.04 10.77
CA GLU A 337 -19.49 -14.76 10.06
C GLU A 337 -19.49 -16.23 10.47
N GLU A 338 -20.56 -16.71 11.11
CA GLU A 338 -20.68 -18.11 11.52
C GLU A 338 -20.72 -19.04 10.29
N GLU A 339 -19.84 -20.06 10.27
CA GLU A 339 -19.89 -21.15 9.28
C GLU A 339 -21.25 -21.85 9.38
N THR A 340 -22.12 -21.58 8.41
CA THR A 340 -23.53 -21.95 8.50
C THR A 340 -23.77 -23.43 8.17
N ASP A 341 -22.74 -24.20 7.82
CA ASP A 341 -22.87 -25.61 7.45
C ASP A 341 -21.67 -26.46 7.93
N PRO A 342 -21.85 -27.42 8.86
CA PRO A 342 -20.77 -28.29 9.35
C PRO A 342 -20.24 -29.30 8.30
N ARG A 343 -20.67 -29.19 7.04
CA ARG A 343 -20.25 -30.03 5.90
C ARG A 343 -19.42 -29.28 4.84
N SER A 344 -19.22 -27.97 4.97
CA SER A 344 -18.36 -27.23 4.04
C SER A 344 -16.88 -27.45 4.36
N GLU A 345 -16.04 -27.48 3.32
CA GLU A 345 -14.59 -27.44 3.50
C GLU A 345 -14.18 -26.22 4.34
N PRO A 346 -13.09 -26.31 5.13
CA PRO A 346 -12.66 -25.23 6.02
C PRO A 346 -12.53 -23.93 5.23
N ALA A 347 -13.09 -22.84 5.77
CA ALA A 347 -13.06 -21.56 5.09
C ALA A 347 -11.61 -21.11 4.84
N LEU A 348 -11.22 -21.03 3.55
CA LEU A 348 -9.90 -20.55 3.11
C LEU A 348 -9.61 -19.10 3.56
N PHE A 349 -10.66 -18.36 3.92
CA PHE A 349 -10.59 -16.97 4.33
C PHE A 349 -11.40 -16.77 5.60
N SER A 350 -10.83 -16.07 6.57
CA SER A 350 -11.56 -15.55 7.71
C SER A 350 -12.29 -14.29 7.27
N ARG A 351 -13.55 -14.14 7.69
CA ARG A 351 -14.43 -13.06 7.28
C ARG A 351 -15.14 -12.46 8.48
N CYS A 352 -15.21 -11.13 8.51
CA CYS A 352 -15.93 -10.41 9.53
C CYS A 352 -16.67 -9.21 8.93
N HIS A 353 -17.64 -8.69 9.67
CA HIS A 353 -18.41 -7.53 9.25
C HIS A 353 -18.76 -6.58 10.39
N PHE A 354 -19.02 -5.33 10.03
CA PHE A 354 -19.48 -4.30 10.97
C PHE A 354 -20.28 -3.22 10.23
N LYS A 355 -21.02 -2.41 10.99
CA LYS A 355 -21.77 -1.27 10.46
C LYS A 355 -20.92 -0.01 10.55
N SER A 356 -20.97 0.83 9.52
CA SER A 356 -20.22 2.08 9.48
C SER A 356 -21.02 3.20 8.81
N GLN A 357 -20.62 4.44 9.06
CA GLN A 357 -21.22 5.67 8.54
C GLN A 357 -20.27 6.37 7.56
N ASN A 358 -20.79 7.26 6.73
CA ASN A 358 -20.02 7.88 5.64
C ASN A 358 -19.14 9.06 6.06
N ASP A 359 -19.20 9.49 7.32
CA ASP A 359 -18.56 10.70 7.85
C ASP A 359 -17.25 10.43 8.61
N SER A 360 -16.78 9.18 8.64
CA SER A 360 -15.59 8.77 9.39
C SER A 360 -14.64 7.91 8.58
N VAL A 361 -13.37 8.04 8.93
CA VAL A 361 -12.29 7.18 8.43
C VAL A 361 -12.29 5.89 9.23
N ILE A 362 -12.22 4.77 8.53
CA ILE A 362 -12.23 3.43 9.11
C ILE A 362 -10.79 2.92 9.20
N HIS A 363 -10.41 2.43 10.38
CA HIS A 363 -9.15 1.73 10.60
C HIS A 363 -9.46 0.27 10.95
N ILE A 364 -8.64 -0.66 10.44
CA ILE A 364 -8.79 -2.10 10.66
C ILE A 364 -7.49 -2.65 11.22
N LEU A 365 -7.60 -3.42 12.29
CA LEU A 365 -6.51 -4.15 12.92
C LEU A 365 -6.90 -5.63 12.95
N VAL A 366 -5.99 -6.51 12.55
CA VAL A 366 -6.18 -7.96 12.62
C VAL A 366 -5.13 -8.53 13.55
N GLU A 367 -5.57 -9.21 14.59
CA GLU A 367 -4.69 -9.97 15.48
C GLU A 367 -4.76 -11.44 15.10
N VAL A 368 -3.59 -12.05 14.98
CA VAL A 368 -3.42 -13.43 14.52
C VAL A 368 -2.61 -14.20 15.53
N THR A 369 -3.10 -15.35 15.96
CA THR A 369 -2.40 -16.25 16.87
C THR A 369 -1.77 -17.39 16.08
N THR A 370 -0.45 -17.58 16.22
CA THR A 370 0.27 -18.68 15.56
C THR A 370 0.04 -20.01 16.27
N ALA A 371 0.50 -21.11 15.67
CA ALA A 371 0.49 -22.43 16.31
C ALA A 371 1.34 -22.49 17.60
N GLN A 372 2.34 -21.62 17.69
CA GLN A 372 3.23 -21.47 18.83
C GLN A 372 2.61 -20.63 19.96
N GLY A 373 1.47 -19.98 19.71
CA GLY A 373 0.78 -19.10 20.67
C GLY A 373 1.24 -17.65 20.63
N ASP A 374 2.10 -17.28 19.68
CA ASP A 374 2.53 -15.88 19.49
C ASP A 374 1.42 -15.08 18.81
N ILE A 375 1.19 -13.86 19.29
CA ILE A 375 0.18 -12.94 18.75
C ILE A 375 0.87 -11.90 17.88
N HIS A 376 0.50 -11.84 16.60
CA HIS A 376 0.96 -10.82 15.66
C HIS A 376 -0.20 -9.91 15.27
N SER A 377 0.06 -8.61 15.27
CA SER A 377 -0.91 -7.58 14.88
C SER A 377 -0.60 -7.02 13.50
N TYR A 378 -1.63 -6.89 12.66
CA TYR A 378 -1.55 -6.39 11.29
C TYR A 378 -2.50 -5.22 11.11
N LEU A 379 -1.99 -4.06 10.70
CA LEU A 379 -2.76 -2.85 10.49
C LEU A 379 -3.09 -2.68 9.00
N GLY A 380 -4.35 -2.42 8.70
CA GLY A 380 -4.81 -2.07 7.35
C GLY A 380 -4.64 -0.58 7.06
N SER A 381 -4.48 -0.25 5.78
CA SER A 381 -4.54 1.15 5.34
C SER A 381 -5.93 1.74 5.62
N PRO A 382 -6.03 2.97 6.17
CA PRO A 382 -7.31 3.58 6.47
C PRO A 382 -8.07 3.96 5.20
N PHE A 383 -9.39 3.85 5.25
CA PHE A 383 -10.25 4.17 4.10
C PHE A 383 -11.59 4.73 4.55
N TRP A 384 -12.25 5.45 3.65
CA TRP A 384 -13.64 5.85 3.84
C TRP A 384 -14.57 4.79 3.25
N ILE A 385 -15.77 4.64 3.81
CA ILE A 385 -16.72 3.63 3.31
C ILE A 385 -17.05 3.80 1.81
N HIS A 386 -17.13 5.04 1.32
CA HIS A 386 -17.37 5.33 -0.10
C HIS A 386 -16.17 5.02 -1.01
N GLN A 387 -15.00 4.72 -0.45
CA GLN A 387 -13.79 4.34 -1.19
C GLN A 387 -13.60 2.82 -1.33
N ALA A 388 -14.46 2.03 -0.68
CA ALA A 388 -14.36 0.58 -0.66
C ALA A 388 -15.61 -0.10 -1.25
N VAL A 389 -16.31 0.56 -2.20
CA VAL A 389 -17.56 0.03 -2.75
C VAL A 389 -17.29 -1.08 -3.77
N LEU A 390 -17.71 -2.30 -3.45
CA LEU A 390 -17.62 -3.43 -4.38
C LEU A 390 -18.86 -3.47 -5.27
N LEU A 391 -18.67 -3.31 -6.57
CA LEU A 391 -19.74 -3.49 -7.54
C LEU A 391 -20.01 -4.97 -7.81
N PRO A 392 -21.28 -5.37 -8.01
CA PRO A 392 -21.63 -6.70 -8.48
C PRO A 392 -21.07 -6.93 -9.89
N THR A 393 -20.89 -8.20 -10.25
CA THR A 393 -20.37 -8.57 -11.57
C THR A 393 -21.31 -8.10 -12.68
N PRO A 394 -20.80 -7.38 -13.71
CA PRO A 394 -21.65 -6.83 -14.76
C PRO A 394 -22.15 -7.92 -15.71
N SER A 395 -23.38 -7.77 -16.22
CA SER A 395 -23.95 -8.67 -17.22
C SER A 395 -23.52 -8.25 -18.63
N LEU A 396 -22.70 -9.08 -19.28
CA LEU A 396 -22.22 -8.86 -20.64
C LEU A 396 -23.19 -9.48 -21.66
N HIS A 397 -23.79 -8.64 -22.50
CA HIS A 397 -24.60 -9.06 -23.65
C HIS A 397 -23.86 -8.69 -24.94
N TRP A 398 -24.03 -9.50 -25.97
CA TRP A 398 -23.40 -9.27 -27.26
C TRP A 398 -24.32 -9.69 -28.40
N ARG A 399 -24.11 -9.06 -29.56
CA ARG A 399 -24.69 -9.50 -30.82
C ARG A 399 -23.72 -9.25 -31.96
N GLU A 400 -23.68 -10.17 -32.93
CA GLU A 400 -22.92 -9.95 -34.15
C GLU A 400 -23.72 -9.06 -35.11
N VAL A 401 -23.10 -7.96 -35.56
CA VAL A 401 -23.72 -6.98 -36.47
C VAL A 401 -23.28 -7.22 -37.91
N SER A 402 -22.01 -7.55 -38.11
CA SER A 402 -21.42 -7.99 -39.39
C SER A 402 -20.34 -9.03 -39.09
N SER A 403 -19.91 -9.82 -40.07
CA SER A 403 -18.93 -10.91 -39.86
C SER A 403 -17.70 -10.43 -39.09
N GLY A 404 -17.52 -10.91 -37.86
CA GLY A 404 -16.42 -10.52 -36.97
C GLY A 404 -16.63 -9.21 -36.19
N ARG A 405 -17.71 -8.46 -36.40
CA ARG A 405 -18.01 -7.22 -35.69
C ARG A 405 -19.11 -7.43 -34.65
N LEU A 406 -18.72 -7.37 -33.38
CA LEU A 406 -19.58 -7.60 -32.23
C LEU A 406 -20.02 -6.29 -31.60
N GLU A 407 -21.32 -6.06 -31.48
CA GLU A 407 -21.87 -5.02 -30.61
C GLU A 407 -22.02 -5.59 -29.20
N LEU A 408 -21.28 -5.01 -28.26
CA LEU A 408 -21.27 -5.36 -26.85
C LEU A 408 -22.12 -4.36 -26.07
N LYS A 409 -23.00 -4.83 -25.21
CA LYS A 409 -23.82 -4.02 -24.30
C LYS A 409 -23.77 -4.62 -22.90
N TRP A 410 -23.55 -3.79 -21.91
CA TRP A 410 -23.59 -4.22 -20.52
C TRP A 410 -24.48 -3.28 -19.71
N GLN A 411 -25.22 -3.88 -18.77
CA GLN A 411 -26.14 -3.12 -17.92
C GLN A 411 -25.48 -2.84 -16.58
N HIS A 412 -25.52 -1.57 -16.16
CA HIS A 412 -25.13 -1.18 -14.82
C HIS A 412 -26.32 -1.45 -13.88
N GLN A 413 -26.12 -2.26 -12.84
CA GLN A 413 -27.21 -2.61 -11.90
C GLN A 413 -27.70 -1.40 -11.09
N SER A 414 -26.85 -0.38 -10.93
CA SER A 414 -27.15 0.84 -10.18
C SER A 414 -26.98 2.11 -11.02
N SER A 415 -28.04 2.85 -11.30
CA SER A 415 -27.99 4.05 -12.17
C SER A 415 -27.10 5.17 -11.62
N TRP A 416 -26.98 5.30 -10.29
CA TRP A 416 -26.19 6.35 -9.63
C TRP A 416 -24.67 6.21 -9.83
N ALA A 417 -24.18 4.99 -10.02
CA ALA A 417 -22.76 4.67 -10.13
C ALA A 417 -22.25 4.68 -11.58
N ALA A 418 -23.16 4.67 -12.56
CA ALA A 418 -22.83 4.41 -13.95
C ALA A 418 -21.81 5.39 -14.58
N GLN A 419 -21.80 6.66 -14.15
CA GLN A 419 -20.88 7.68 -14.68
C GLN A 419 -19.45 7.58 -14.09
N GLU A 420 -19.31 6.99 -12.90
CA GLU A 420 -18.04 6.86 -12.18
C GLU A 420 -17.43 5.45 -12.29
N THR A 421 -18.04 4.56 -13.09
CA THR A 421 -17.61 3.18 -13.25
C THR A 421 -16.62 3.02 -14.39
N CYS A 422 -15.44 2.47 -14.09
CA CYS A 422 -14.52 1.94 -15.08
C CYS A 422 -14.85 0.46 -15.35
N TYR A 423 -14.80 0.09 -16.62
CA TYR A 423 -14.94 -1.29 -17.05
C TYR A 423 -13.60 -1.82 -17.54
N GLN A 424 -13.43 -3.14 -17.50
CA GLN A 424 -12.34 -3.81 -18.17
C GLN A 424 -12.86 -5.06 -18.85
N LEU A 425 -12.63 -5.14 -20.16
CA LEU A 425 -13.05 -6.24 -21.01
C LEU A 425 -11.81 -7.05 -21.38
N ARG A 426 -11.85 -8.36 -21.20
CA ARG A 426 -10.82 -9.25 -21.73
C ARG A 426 -11.40 -10.26 -22.70
N TYR A 427 -10.63 -10.61 -23.72
CA TYR A 427 -11.00 -11.65 -24.66
C TYR A 427 -9.82 -12.54 -25.03
N THR A 428 -10.09 -13.81 -25.31
CA THR A 428 -9.12 -14.76 -25.84
C THR A 428 -9.76 -15.61 -26.95
N GLY A 429 -8.94 -16.07 -27.89
CA GLY A 429 -9.36 -17.05 -28.89
C GLY A 429 -9.39 -18.46 -28.31
N GLU A 430 -10.23 -19.33 -28.87
CA GLU A 430 -10.25 -20.75 -28.50
C GLU A 430 -8.86 -21.39 -28.74
N GLY A 431 -8.30 -22.04 -27.72
CA GLY A 431 -6.96 -22.64 -27.76
C GLY A 431 -5.80 -21.71 -27.42
N HIS A 432 -6.06 -20.45 -27.03
CA HIS A 432 -5.03 -19.50 -26.58
C HIS A 432 -5.15 -19.21 -25.07
N GLU A 433 -4.03 -19.25 -24.36
CA GLU A 433 -3.96 -18.90 -22.93
C GLU A 433 -3.86 -17.38 -22.70
N ASP A 434 -3.36 -16.63 -23.69
CA ASP A 434 -3.14 -15.19 -23.58
C ASP A 434 -4.43 -14.38 -23.73
N TRP A 435 -4.79 -13.65 -22.67
CA TRP A 435 -5.93 -12.72 -22.67
C TRP A 435 -5.53 -11.34 -23.19
N LYS A 436 -6.27 -10.84 -24.17
CA LYS A 436 -6.18 -9.44 -24.60
C LYS A 436 -7.13 -8.60 -23.77
N VAL A 437 -6.61 -7.53 -23.16
CA VAL A 437 -7.35 -6.65 -22.26
C VAL A 437 -7.61 -5.31 -22.95
N LEU A 438 -8.84 -4.84 -22.83
CA LEU A 438 -9.34 -3.57 -23.34
C LEU A 438 -9.97 -2.78 -22.19
N GLU A 439 -9.72 -1.49 -22.15
CA GLU A 439 -10.26 -0.58 -21.15
C GLU A 439 -11.19 0.43 -21.84
N PRO A 440 -12.51 0.22 -21.76
CA PRO A 440 -13.49 1.20 -22.21
C PRO A 440 -13.34 2.54 -21.48
N SER A 441 -13.83 3.61 -22.12
CA SER A 441 -13.93 4.93 -21.47
C SER A 441 -14.80 4.87 -20.21
N LEU A 442 -14.55 5.78 -19.26
CA LEU A 442 -15.33 5.91 -18.03
C LEU A 442 -16.83 6.02 -18.35
N GLY A 443 -17.64 5.19 -17.68
CA GLY A 443 -19.09 5.16 -17.83
C GLY A 443 -19.62 4.65 -19.18
N ALA A 444 -18.78 4.01 -20.01
CA ALA A 444 -19.25 3.38 -21.23
C ALA A 444 -20.33 2.33 -20.93
N ARG A 445 -21.40 2.30 -21.74
CA ARG A 445 -22.52 1.33 -21.61
C ARG A 445 -22.42 0.15 -22.57
N GLY A 446 -21.45 0.23 -23.46
CA GLY A 446 -21.26 -0.72 -24.54
C GLY A 446 -20.25 -0.20 -25.53
N GLY A 447 -20.00 -1.00 -26.56
CA GLY A 447 -19.12 -0.63 -27.64
C GLY A 447 -19.12 -1.68 -28.72
N THR A 448 -18.26 -1.49 -29.71
CA THR A 448 -18.06 -2.45 -30.78
C THR A 448 -16.68 -3.08 -30.66
N LEU A 449 -16.59 -4.39 -30.86
CA LEU A 449 -15.35 -5.15 -30.89
C LEU A 449 -15.21 -5.88 -32.22
N GLU A 450 -14.12 -5.62 -32.93
CA GLU A 450 -13.79 -6.30 -34.18
C GLU A 450 -12.85 -7.47 -33.92
N LEU A 451 -13.29 -8.67 -34.28
CA LEU A 451 -12.59 -9.95 -34.15
C LEU A 451 -12.47 -10.63 -35.51
N ARG A 452 -11.60 -11.65 -35.58
CA ARG A 452 -11.43 -12.42 -36.82
C ARG A 452 -12.72 -13.23 -37.11
N PRO A 453 -13.29 -13.17 -38.32
CA PRO A 453 -14.43 -13.98 -38.69
C PRO A 453 -14.13 -15.49 -38.65
N ARG A 454 -15.15 -16.32 -38.43
CA ARG A 454 -15.07 -17.80 -38.41
C ARG A 454 -14.16 -18.37 -37.33
N ALA A 455 -14.03 -17.65 -36.22
CA ALA A 455 -13.29 -18.09 -35.05
C ALA A 455 -14.15 -17.98 -33.78
N ARG A 456 -13.80 -18.80 -32.79
CA ARG A 456 -14.42 -18.80 -31.47
C ARG A 456 -13.61 -17.98 -30.50
N TYR A 457 -14.31 -17.18 -29.70
CA TYR A 457 -13.72 -16.32 -28.68
C TYR A 457 -14.43 -16.49 -27.33
N SER A 458 -13.70 -16.25 -26.25
CA SER A 458 -14.23 -16.14 -24.89
C SER A 458 -14.04 -14.72 -24.41
N LEU A 459 -15.11 -14.07 -23.94
CA LEU A 459 -15.09 -12.69 -23.44
C LEU A 459 -15.50 -12.65 -21.97
N GLN A 460 -14.86 -11.78 -21.20
CA GLN A 460 -15.22 -11.50 -19.80
C GLN A 460 -15.13 -10.02 -19.51
N LEU A 461 -16.04 -9.55 -18.66
CA LEU A 461 -16.14 -8.16 -18.26
C LEU A 461 -16.06 -8.05 -16.73
N ARG A 462 -15.38 -7.02 -16.24
CA ARG A 462 -15.42 -6.61 -14.83
C ARG A 462 -15.60 -5.09 -14.71
N ALA A 463 -16.03 -4.65 -13.54
CA ALA A 463 -16.31 -3.24 -13.27
C ALA A 463 -15.68 -2.81 -11.94
N ARG A 464 -15.35 -1.53 -11.81
CA ARG A 464 -15.00 -0.88 -10.54
C ARG A 464 -15.47 0.56 -10.52
N LEU A 465 -15.72 1.10 -9.33
CA LEU A 465 -15.89 2.53 -9.14
C LEU A 465 -14.53 3.22 -9.08
N ASN A 466 -14.36 4.28 -9.87
CA ASN A 466 -13.12 5.06 -9.95
C ASN A 466 -13.43 6.54 -10.15
N GLY A 467 -14.38 7.05 -9.36
CA GLY A 467 -14.81 8.44 -9.39
C GLY A 467 -14.21 9.29 -8.26
N PRO A 468 -14.46 10.61 -8.30
CA PRO A 468 -14.13 11.49 -7.19
C PRO A 468 -14.99 11.23 -5.95
N THR A 469 -16.22 10.74 -6.14
CA THR A 469 -17.20 10.52 -5.06
C THR A 469 -17.11 9.11 -4.50
N TYR A 470 -17.08 8.11 -5.38
CA TYR A 470 -17.01 6.71 -4.98
C TYR A 470 -15.84 5.99 -5.65
N GLN A 471 -15.17 5.16 -4.85
CA GLN A 471 -14.09 4.30 -5.30
C GLN A 471 -14.31 2.89 -4.75
N GLY A 472 -13.60 1.92 -5.33
CA GLY A 472 -13.61 0.58 -4.78
C GLY A 472 -12.82 -0.43 -5.60
N PRO A 473 -12.76 -1.67 -5.09
CA PRO A 473 -12.05 -2.76 -5.73
C PRO A 473 -12.72 -3.19 -7.04
N TRP A 474 -11.97 -3.93 -7.87
CA TRP A 474 -12.51 -4.61 -9.04
C TRP A 474 -13.51 -5.69 -8.65
N SER A 475 -14.63 -5.75 -9.37
CA SER A 475 -15.54 -6.89 -9.31
C SER A 475 -14.83 -8.17 -9.77
N ALA A 476 -15.38 -9.32 -9.40
CA ALA A 476 -15.02 -10.57 -10.06
C ALA A 476 -15.28 -10.48 -11.58
N TRP A 477 -14.55 -11.28 -12.36
CA TRP A 477 -14.80 -11.41 -13.78
C TRP A 477 -16.18 -12.05 -14.02
N SER A 478 -16.91 -11.55 -15.01
CA SER A 478 -18.15 -12.18 -15.46
C SER A 478 -17.88 -13.63 -15.92
N PRO A 479 -18.91 -14.49 -15.94
CA PRO A 479 -18.82 -15.78 -16.61
C PRO A 479 -18.33 -15.61 -18.06
N PRO A 480 -17.53 -16.56 -18.59
CA PRO A 480 -17.00 -16.47 -19.94
C PRO A 480 -18.13 -16.56 -20.97
N ALA A 481 -18.31 -15.49 -21.73
CA ALA A 481 -19.24 -15.44 -22.85
C ALA A 481 -18.55 -16.03 -24.09
N ARG A 482 -19.04 -17.17 -24.58
CA ARG A 482 -18.55 -17.79 -25.82
C ARG A 482 -19.20 -17.11 -27.02
N VAL A 483 -18.37 -16.69 -27.96
CA VAL A 483 -18.78 -15.98 -29.17
C VAL A 483 -18.27 -16.72 -30.40
N ASP A 484 -19.21 -17.11 -31.26
CA ASP A 484 -18.95 -17.65 -32.59
C ASP A 484 -19.15 -16.55 -33.62
N THR A 485 -18.10 -16.20 -34.36
CA THR A 485 -18.20 -15.19 -35.43
C THR A 485 -18.62 -15.83 -36.75
N GLY A 486 -19.75 -15.38 -37.30
CA GLY A 486 -20.37 -15.90 -38.51
C GLY A 486 -19.62 -15.55 -39.80
N SER A 487 -19.95 -16.30 -40.86
CA SER A 487 -19.53 -15.97 -42.23
C SER A 487 -20.49 -14.97 -42.85
N GLU A 488 -19.98 -14.03 -43.65
CA GLU A 488 -20.80 -13.09 -44.41
C GLU A 488 -21.58 -13.83 -45.51
N THR A 489 -22.85 -14.17 -45.25
CA THR A 489 -23.72 -14.90 -46.18
C THR A 489 -24.48 -13.98 -47.15
N ALA A 490 -24.43 -12.66 -46.94
CA ALA A 490 -25.13 -11.66 -47.75
C ALA A 490 -24.66 -11.64 -49.22
N TRP A 491 -23.36 -11.82 -49.46
CA TRP A 491 -22.82 -11.92 -50.83
C TRP A 491 -23.24 -13.24 -51.50
N ILE A 492 -23.33 -14.33 -50.73
CA ILE A 492 -23.77 -15.62 -51.23
C ILE A 492 -25.25 -15.56 -51.64
N SER A 493 -26.11 -14.88 -50.86
CA SER A 493 -27.51 -14.68 -51.23
C SER A 493 -27.68 -13.75 -52.44
N LEU A 494 -26.87 -12.70 -52.56
CA LEU A 494 -26.86 -11.82 -53.74
C LEU A 494 -26.43 -12.55 -55.01
N VAL A 495 -25.35 -13.33 -54.94
CA VAL A 495 -24.85 -14.11 -56.09
C VAL A 495 -25.87 -15.17 -56.51
N THR A 496 -26.47 -15.88 -55.55
CA THR A 496 -27.49 -16.89 -55.85
C THR A 496 -28.78 -16.28 -56.40
N ALA A 497 -29.23 -15.13 -55.90
CA ALA A 497 -30.37 -14.39 -56.45
C ALA A 497 -30.09 -13.92 -57.89
N LEU A 498 -28.90 -13.38 -58.17
CA LEU A 498 -28.50 -12.97 -59.52
C LEU A 498 -28.49 -14.17 -60.49
N LEU A 499 -27.96 -15.31 -60.05
CA LEU A 499 -27.94 -16.55 -60.84
C LEU A 499 -29.36 -17.06 -61.14
N LEU A 500 -30.27 -17.00 -60.16
CA LEU A 500 -31.68 -17.36 -60.36
C LEU A 500 -32.38 -16.44 -61.37
N VAL A 501 -32.16 -15.12 -61.29
CA VAL A 501 -32.72 -14.15 -62.24
C VAL A 501 -32.18 -14.39 -63.66
N LEU A 502 -30.87 -14.64 -63.79
CA LEU A 502 -30.26 -14.99 -65.07
C LEU A 502 -30.84 -16.29 -65.64
N CYS A 503 -30.95 -17.34 -64.83
CA CYS A 503 -31.56 -18.61 -65.24
C CYS A 503 -33.01 -18.43 -65.69
N LEU A 504 -33.83 -17.69 -64.94
CA LEU A 504 -35.22 -17.39 -65.31
C LEU A 504 -35.30 -16.59 -66.62
N SER A 505 -34.40 -15.61 -66.82
CA SER A 505 -34.34 -14.82 -68.05
C SER A 505 -33.99 -15.67 -69.28
N VAL A 506 -33.04 -16.60 -69.15
CA VAL A 506 -32.68 -17.55 -70.21
C VAL A 506 -33.84 -18.49 -70.53
N LEU A 507 -34.54 -18.96 -69.49
CA LEU A 507 -35.68 -19.87 -69.65
C LEU A 507 -36.86 -19.19 -70.35
N LEU A 508 -37.17 -17.93 -69.99
CA LEU A 508 -38.14 -17.11 -70.72
C LEU A 508 -37.67 -16.83 -72.15
N GLY A 509 -36.40 -16.52 -72.37
CA GLY A 509 -35.83 -16.30 -73.70
C GLY A 509 -35.96 -17.54 -74.60
N LEU A 510 -35.68 -18.73 -74.08
CA LEU A 510 -35.87 -20.00 -74.79
C LEU A 510 -37.34 -20.30 -75.09
N LEU A 511 -38.25 -19.97 -74.17
CA LEU A 511 -39.70 -20.11 -74.38
C LEU A 511 -40.22 -19.14 -75.46
N LEU A 512 -39.76 -17.89 -75.45
CA LEU A 512 -40.10 -16.90 -76.48
C LEU A 512 -39.53 -17.30 -77.86
N LEU A 513 -38.29 -17.80 -77.91
CA LEU A 513 -37.67 -18.30 -79.13
C LEU A 513 -38.42 -19.52 -79.69
N LYS A 514 -38.91 -20.41 -78.81
CA LYS A 514 -39.77 -21.55 -79.17
C LYS A 514 -41.11 -21.10 -79.77
N TRP A 515 -41.64 -19.96 -79.32
CA TRP A 515 -42.95 -19.44 -79.75
C TRP A 515 -42.89 -18.63 -81.04
N GLN A 516 -41.88 -17.76 -81.22
CA GLN A 516 -41.75 -16.92 -82.42
C GLN A 516 -41.01 -17.59 -83.59
N PHE A 517 -40.06 -18.50 -83.33
CA PHE A 517 -39.22 -19.08 -84.38
C PHE A 517 -39.01 -20.60 -84.23
N PRO A 518 -40.04 -21.43 -84.47
CA PRO A 518 -39.97 -22.89 -84.27
C PRO A 518 -38.89 -23.58 -85.12
N ALA A 519 -38.54 -23.03 -86.28
CA ALA A 519 -37.48 -23.56 -87.14
C ALA A 519 -36.06 -23.31 -86.58
N HIS A 520 -35.81 -22.18 -85.91
CA HIS A 520 -34.52 -21.85 -85.30
C HIS A 520 -34.28 -22.62 -83.99
N TYR A 521 -35.32 -22.83 -83.18
CA TYR A 521 -35.28 -23.68 -81.99
C TYR A 521 -34.89 -25.13 -82.33
N ARG A 522 -35.41 -25.66 -83.44
CA ARG A 522 -35.08 -27.01 -83.93
C ARG A 522 -33.59 -27.14 -84.26
N ARG A 523 -32.97 -26.09 -84.80
CA ARG A 523 -31.54 -26.06 -85.16
C ARG A 523 -30.63 -25.98 -83.93
N LEU A 524 -31.01 -25.23 -82.89
CA LEU A 524 -30.29 -25.16 -81.61
C LEU A 524 -30.38 -26.47 -80.80
N ARG A 525 -31.55 -27.13 -80.81
CA ARG A 525 -31.74 -28.44 -80.16
C ARG A 525 -30.75 -29.49 -80.68
N HIS A 526 -30.45 -29.48 -81.98
CA HIS A 526 -29.52 -30.42 -82.58
C HIS A 526 -28.05 -30.14 -82.24
N ALA A 527 -27.70 -28.92 -81.81
CA ALA A 527 -26.34 -28.57 -81.38
C ALA A 527 -26.11 -28.87 -79.88
N VAL A 528 -27.13 -28.68 -79.04
CA VAL A 528 -27.03 -28.89 -77.58
C VAL A 528 -27.38 -30.32 -77.18
N TRP A 529 -28.15 -31.04 -78.00
CA TRP A 529 -28.56 -32.42 -77.75
C TRP A 529 -28.41 -33.27 -79.03
N PRO A 530 -27.21 -33.79 -79.35
CA PRO A 530 -27.10 -34.80 -80.38
C PRO A 530 -27.98 -36.00 -80.03
N SER A 531 -28.63 -36.59 -81.03
CA SER A 531 -29.47 -37.79 -80.85
C SER A 531 -28.65 -38.92 -80.22
N LEU A 532 -29.13 -39.45 -79.09
CA LEU A 532 -28.54 -40.59 -78.40
C LEU A 532 -28.25 -41.74 -79.38
N PRO A 533 -27.05 -42.37 -79.33
CA PRO A 533 -26.78 -43.57 -80.11
C PRO A 533 -27.68 -44.72 -79.64
N ASP A 534 -28.15 -45.49 -80.62
CA ASP A 534 -29.12 -46.57 -80.48
C ASP A 534 -28.68 -47.65 -79.47
N LEU A 535 -29.43 -47.75 -78.37
CA LEU A 535 -29.12 -48.62 -77.23
C LEU A 535 -29.10 -50.11 -77.61
N HIS A 536 -29.80 -50.51 -78.67
CA HIS A 536 -29.79 -51.88 -79.19
C HIS A 536 -28.45 -52.29 -79.81
N ARG A 537 -27.71 -51.34 -80.38
CA ARG A 537 -26.40 -51.61 -81.00
C ARG A 537 -25.31 -51.78 -79.95
N VAL A 538 -25.39 -51.03 -78.84
CA VAL A 538 -24.45 -51.10 -77.72
C VAL A 538 -24.68 -52.35 -76.87
N LEU A 539 -25.94 -52.72 -76.62
CA LEU A 539 -26.28 -53.95 -75.87
C LEU A 539 -25.94 -55.22 -76.67
N GLY A 540 -26.13 -55.19 -78.00
CA GLY A 540 -25.77 -56.30 -78.89
C GLY A 540 -24.25 -56.52 -79.05
N GLN A 541 -23.43 -55.49 -78.79
CA GLN A 541 -21.96 -55.62 -78.72
C GLN A 541 -21.51 -56.18 -77.36
N TYR A 542 -22.10 -55.68 -76.27
CA TYR A 542 -21.80 -56.18 -74.92
C TYR A 542 -22.15 -57.67 -74.74
N LEU A 543 -23.28 -58.12 -75.30
CA LEU A 543 -23.71 -59.52 -75.25
C LEU A 543 -22.85 -60.47 -76.11
N ARG A 544 -22.18 -59.94 -77.15
CA ARG A 544 -21.29 -60.72 -78.02
C ARG A 544 -19.92 -60.91 -77.40
N ASP A 545 -19.43 -59.92 -76.65
CA ASP A 545 -18.15 -59.98 -75.93
C ASP A 545 -18.24 -60.85 -74.66
N THR A 546 -19.42 -60.96 -74.03
CA THR A 546 -19.65 -61.89 -72.91
C THR A 546 -19.82 -63.36 -73.34
N ALA A 547 -20.11 -63.63 -74.62
CA ALA A 547 -20.32 -64.99 -75.12
C ALA A 547 -19.03 -65.71 -75.57
N ALA A 548 -17.89 -65.00 -75.63
CA ALA A 548 -16.60 -65.56 -76.03
C ALA A 548 -15.73 -66.08 -74.87
N LEU A 549 -16.14 -65.88 -73.61
CA LEU A 549 -15.38 -66.31 -72.44
C LEU A 549 -16.27 -67.01 -71.43
N SER A 550 -16.63 -68.27 -71.71
CA SER A 550 -16.91 -69.29 -70.70
C SER A 550 -16.94 -70.67 -71.35
N PRO A 551 -16.10 -71.61 -70.87
CA PRO A 551 -16.63 -72.92 -70.55
C PRO A 551 -16.47 -73.23 -69.05
N VAL A 552 -17.58 -73.76 -68.55
CA VAL A 552 -17.88 -74.31 -67.24
C VAL A 552 -17.15 -75.63 -67.02
N SER A 553 -16.63 -75.88 -65.81
CA SER A 553 -16.93 -77.08 -64.99
C SER A 553 -16.14 -77.04 -63.67
N THR A 554 -16.82 -76.81 -62.52
CA THR A 554 -17.17 -77.80 -61.45
C THR A 554 -15.96 -78.23 -60.59
N LEU A 555 -15.95 -78.33 -59.26
CA LEU A 555 -16.92 -78.24 -58.15
C LEU A 555 -16.08 -78.33 -56.85
N GLN A 556 -16.36 -77.55 -55.79
CA GLN A 556 -16.59 -78.02 -54.40
C GLN A 556 -16.46 -76.86 -53.35
N PRO A 557 -17.17 -76.95 -52.19
CA PRO A 557 -17.60 -75.78 -51.42
C PRO A 557 -16.84 -75.57 -50.10
N SER A 558 -16.73 -74.31 -49.66
CA SER A 558 -16.36 -73.92 -48.29
C SER A 558 -16.88 -72.49 -47.95
N PRO A 559 -17.00 -72.11 -46.65
CA PRO A 559 -18.14 -71.38 -46.08
C PRO A 559 -17.93 -69.84 -45.92
N PRO A 560 -18.93 -69.07 -45.41
CA PRO A 560 -19.09 -67.64 -45.72
C PRO A 560 -18.23 -66.70 -44.86
N PRO A 561 -17.87 -65.51 -45.37
CA PRO A 561 -17.18 -64.49 -44.59
C PRO A 561 -18.13 -63.50 -43.89
N VAL A 562 -17.68 -63.09 -42.72
CA VAL A 562 -18.33 -62.26 -41.70
C VAL A 562 -17.98 -60.78 -41.88
N ILE A 563 -18.94 -59.92 -41.56
CA ILE A 563 -18.88 -58.45 -41.53
C ILE A 563 -17.97 -57.97 -40.39
N PRO A 564 -17.07 -56.99 -40.59
CA PRO A 564 -16.48 -56.24 -39.48
C PRO A 564 -17.14 -54.86 -39.27
N PRO A 565 -17.35 -54.43 -38.01
CA PRO A 565 -17.84 -53.11 -37.61
C PRO A 565 -16.67 -52.11 -37.29
N PRO A 566 -16.94 -50.87 -36.82
CA PRO A 566 -16.05 -49.71 -37.02
C PRO A 566 -14.98 -49.54 -35.93
N ILE A 567 -13.96 -48.75 -36.25
CA ILE A 567 -12.80 -48.45 -35.39
C ILE A 567 -13.04 -47.16 -34.58
N THR A 568 -12.90 -47.27 -33.25
CA THR A 568 -12.68 -46.18 -32.30
C THR A 568 -11.26 -46.24 -31.72
N LEU A 569 -10.75 -45.05 -31.37
CA LEU A 569 -9.44 -44.64 -30.84
C LEU A 569 -8.81 -45.54 -29.74
N PRO A 570 -7.49 -45.38 -29.50
CA PRO A 570 -6.97 -45.50 -28.15
C PRO A 570 -6.24 -44.22 -27.67
N GLN A 571 -6.66 -43.79 -26.49
CA GLN A 571 -5.95 -42.98 -25.51
C GLN A 571 -4.88 -43.84 -24.83
N MET A 572 -3.71 -43.28 -24.50
CA MET A 572 -2.90 -43.82 -23.39
C MET A 572 -1.97 -42.78 -22.77
N ASP A 573 -1.96 -42.78 -21.45
CA ASP A 573 -1.26 -41.84 -20.59
C ASP A 573 -0.40 -42.60 -19.55
N TYR A 574 0.75 -41.99 -19.26
CA TYR A 574 1.70 -42.08 -18.14
C TYR A 574 2.48 -43.33 -17.66
N ARG A 575 3.78 -43.00 -17.48
CA ARG A 575 4.77 -43.32 -16.41
C ARG A 575 5.66 -44.56 -16.52
N GLY A 576 6.98 -44.28 -16.53
CA GLY A 576 7.91 -44.92 -15.61
C GLY A 576 9.37 -45.07 -16.09
N LEU A 577 10.27 -44.36 -15.40
CA LEU A 577 11.67 -44.72 -15.06
C LEU A 577 12.85 -44.17 -15.91
N GLN A 578 13.62 -43.30 -15.23
CA GLN A 578 15.05 -42.93 -15.40
C GLN A 578 15.98 -44.13 -15.08
N PRO A 579 17.33 -44.12 -15.33
CA PRO A 579 18.27 -43.07 -14.87
C PRO A 579 19.59 -42.77 -15.66
N SER A 580 20.15 -41.57 -15.41
CA SER A 580 21.59 -41.15 -15.40
C SER A 580 22.39 -41.10 -16.73
N LEU A 581 23.41 -40.25 -17.00
CA LEU A 581 24.39 -39.54 -16.16
C LEU A 581 25.12 -38.42 -16.98
N ARG A 582 25.27 -37.21 -16.41
CA ARG A 582 26.44 -36.27 -16.43
C ARG A 582 27.07 -35.74 -17.75
N THR A 583 27.04 -34.41 -17.97
CA THR A 583 28.24 -33.51 -18.07
C THR A 583 27.86 -32.02 -18.21
N MET A 584 28.50 -31.17 -17.40
CA MET A 584 28.66 -29.69 -17.54
C MET A 584 29.86 -29.43 -18.49
N PRO A 585 30.05 -28.27 -19.17
CA PRO A 585 30.33 -27.00 -18.46
C PRO A 585 30.08 -25.62 -19.15
N LEU A 586 30.07 -24.59 -18.30
CA LEU A 586 30.73 -23.25 -18.41
C LEU A 586 30.32 -22.20 -19.47
N SER A 587 29.94 -21.04 -18.90
CA SER A 587 30.55 -19.70 -19.10
C SER A 587 30.10 -18.81 -20.28
N VAL A 588 29.63 -17.59 -19.93
CA VAL A 588 30.19 -16.26 -20.28
C VAL A 588 29.05 -15.21 -20.36
N CYS A 589 29.04 -14.26 -19.42
CA CYS A 589 28.69 -12.83 -19.67
C CYS A 589 30.04 -12.09 -19.87
N PRO A 590 30.18 -10.94 -20.58
CA PRO A 590 29.36 -9.69 -20.51
C PRO A 590 29.40 -8.89 -21.87
N PRO A 591 29.37 -7.52 -22.01
CA PRO A 591 29.05 -6.39 -21.13
C PRO A 591 28.10 -5.30 -21.74
N MET A 592 27.84 -4.24 -20.94
CA MET A 592 27.12 -2.99 -21.24
C MET A 592 27.55 -2.24 -22.52
N ALA A 593 26.59 -1.60 -23.22
CA ALA A 593 26.74 -0.28 -23.84
C ALA A 593 25.38 0.34 -24.22
N GLU A 594 25.32 1.67 -24.10
CA GLU A 594 24.18 2.58 -24.24
C GLU A 594 23.68 2.81 -25.68
N SER A 595 22.47 3.38 -25.75
CA SER A 595 21.95 4.36 -26.73
C SER A 595 21.95 4.02 -28.22
N GLY A 596 20.75 3.83 -28.78
CA GLY A 596 20.54 3.96 -30.22
C GLY A 596 19.27 3.31 -30.72
N SER A 597 18.29 4.15 -31.06
CA SER A 597 17.13 3.85 -31.90
C SER A 597 17.44 2.83 -33.01
N CYS A 598 16.69 1.72 -33.02
CA CYS A 598 16.50 0.94 -34.24
C CYS A 598 15.10 0.32 -34.21
N CYS A 599 14.22 0.88 -35.03
CA CYS A 599 12.98 0.24 -35.43
C CYS A 599 13.30 -1.09 -36.12
N THR A 600 13.03 -2.20 -35.45
CA THR A 600 12.91 -3.51 -36.11
C THR A 600 11.58 -4.15 -35.71
N THR A 601 10.59 -3.89 -36.55
CA THR A 601 9.31 -4.57 -36.58
C THR A 601 9.53 -6.05 -36.90
N HIS A 602 9.59 -6.91 -35.89
CA HIS A 602 9.32 -8.33 -36.07
C HIS A 602 7.80 -8.52 -36.00
N ILE A 603 7.14 -8.26 -37.14
CA ILE A 603 5.71 -8.49 -37.33
C ILE A 603 5.50 -10.01 -37.40
N ALA A 604 5.09 -10.58 -36.26
CA ALA A 604 4.31 -11.81 -36.28
C ALA A 604 2.95 -11.46 -36.90
N ASN A 605 2.80 -11.89 -38.15
CA ASN A 605 1.83 -11.42 -39.13
C ASN A 605 0.41 -11.93 -38.83
N HIS A 606 -0.24 -11.49 -37.75
CA HIS A 606 -1.67 -11.80 -37.48
C HIS A 606 -2.45 -10.74 -36.67
N SER A 607 -1.88 -9.57 -36.40
CA SER A 607 -2.53 -8.50 -35.64
C SER A 607 -3.22 -7.48 -36.56
N TYR A 608 -4.50 -7.71 -36.86
CA TYR A 608 -5.39 -6.55 -36.97
C TYR A 608 -5.53 -5.99 -35.56
N LEU A 609 -5.14 -4.72 -35.36
CA LEU A 609 -5.56 -3.99 -34.16
C LEU A 609 -7.09 -3.94 -34.22
N PRO A 610 -7.81 -4.47 -33.21
CA PRO A 610 -9.26 -4.39 -33.20
C PRO A 610 -9.64 -2.91 -33.12
N LEU A 611 -10.37 -2.39 -34.12
CA LEU A 611 -11.03 -1.11 -33.99
C LEU A 611 -12.15 -1.29 -32.96
N SER A 612 -12.02 -0.60 -31.83
CA SER A 612 -13.05 -0.58 -30.80
C SER A 612 -13.57 0.84 -30.63
N TYR A 613 -14.89 0.98 -30.74
CA TYR A 613 -15.60 2.23 -30.52
C TYR A 613 -16.48 2.07 -29.30
N TRP A 614 -16.28 2.92 -28.30
CA TRP A 614 -17.06 2.90 -27.05
C TRP A 614 -18.17 3.94 -27.12
N GLN A 615 -19.37 3.55 -26.68
CA GLN A 615 -20.48 4.49 -26.54
C GLN A 615 -20.28 5.29 -25.25
N GLN A 616 -20.02 6.58 -25.40
CA GLN A 616 -20.01 7.53 -24.29
C GLN A 616 -21.42 7.71 -23.72
N PRO A 617 -21.55 8.01 -22.42
CA PRO A 617 -22.84 8.15 -21.74
C PRO A 617 -23.75 9.25 -22.31
#